data_AF-A0AAW0B5X8-F1
#
_entry.id   AF-A0AAW0B5X8-F1
#
_cell.length_a   1.000
_cell.length_b   1.000
_cell.length_c   1.000
_cell.angle_alpha   90.00
_cell.angle_beta   90.00
_cell.angle_gamma   90.00
#
_symmetry.space_group_name_H-M   'P 1'
#
loop_
_entity.id
_entity.type
_entity.pdbx_description
1 polymer ?
#
loop_
_entity_poly.entity_id
_entity_poly.type
_entity_poly.pdbx_seq_one_letter_code
_entity_poly.pdbx_strand_id
1 'polypeptide(L)'
;MTSETTKRQRMCRKCLPQVHLMKECPSYNRGRQRNKKRDSQNTSVNSSGAVDASSQPSAPTSSNDPGLQVIGSENASPFDTPGPPLPQESSSQAVAAANEFSDIPIDPALSALPQPLFLPSPQSSPFQTPRRQRSASVGSMNLLDRHDSPSHSSASSSVTPSSVSSTPSRRERASKKKPIFGHVTGVYRGTRHLSCFRTRQAINPGKIRTLNVPKRFYDRTRSLMTKLKDLATETGCWLYFNAQLPTSQHPFIHYTSERLRSEGGDLMDSVHQASKRMYSSLQAARRRDASQIAADLETARDELTRAKEAEEAALKKAEEYRTALEAAGINIV
;
A
#
# COMPACT_ATOMS: atom_id res chain seq x y z
N MET A 1 27.57 -15.07 31.96
CA MET A 1 28.42 -15.26 30.76
C MET A 1 27.87 -14.41 29.62
N THR A 2 28.42 -13.22 29.41
CA THR A 2 28.01 -12.29 28.36
C THR A 2 28.70 -12.66 27.05
N SER A 3 27.93 -13.05 26.04
CA SER A 3 28.43 -13.38 24.71
C SER A 3 28.82 -12.11 23.94
N GLU A 4 30.13 -11.88 23.82
CA GLU A 4 30.67 -10.82 22.96
C GLU A 4 30.39 -11.15 21.49
N THR A 5 29.49 -10.38 20.87
CA THR A 5 29.26 -10.44 19.43
C THR A 5 30.42 -9.78 18.69
N THR A 6 31.35 -10.57 18.15
CA THR A 6 32.44 -10.09 17.30
C THR A 6 31.87 -9.55 15.98
N LYS A 7 31.79 -8.22 15.85
CA LYS A 7 31.36 -7.56 14.60
C LYS A 7 32.38 -7.82 13.50
N ARG A 8 32.03 -8.67 12.52
CA ARG A 8 32.83 -8.89 11.31
C ARG A 8 33.14 -7.57 10.60
N GLN A 9 34.42 -7.24 10.48
CA GLN A 9 34.88 -6.07 9.75
C GLN A 9 34.60 -6.24 8.24
N ARG A 10 34.02 -5.21 7.61
CA ARG A 10 33.71 -5.20 6.18
C ARG A 10 34.89 -4.64 5.39
N MET A 11 35.37 -5.38 4.40
CA MET A 11 36.50 -4.99 3.55
C MET A 11 36.01 -4.33 2.25
N CYS A 12 36.76 -3.34 1.74
CA CYS A 12 36.39 -2.63 0.52
C CYS A 12 36.73 -3.44 -0.73
N ARG A 13 35.69 -3.90 -1.47
CA ARG A 13 35.87 -4.69 -2.71
C ARG A 13 36.40 -3.89 -3.92
N LYS A 14 36.47 -2.57 -3.83
CA LYS A 14 36.88 -1.70 -4.95
C LYS A 14 38.38 -1.41 -5.04
N CYS A 15 39.14 -1.73 -3.98
CA CYS A 15 40.56 -1.31 -3.87
C CYS A 15 41.56 -2.46 -4.07
N LEU A 16 41.17 -3.55 -4.74
CA LEU A 16 42.13 -4.63 -5.04
C LEU A 16 43.33 -4.08 -5.83
N PRO A 17 44.58 -4.41 -5.44
CA PRO A 17 44.97 -5.50 -4.54
C PRO A 17 45.13 -5.12 -3.04
N GLN A 18 45.07 -3.84 -2.65
CA GLN A 18 45.22 -3.44 -1.24
C GLN A 18 43.89 -3.49 -0.50
N VAL A 19 43.75 -4.48 0.38
CA VAL A 19 42.52 -4.74 1.10
C VAL A 19 42.37 -3.78 2.28
N HIS A 20 41.90 -2.57 2.03
CA HIS A 20 41.58 -1.61 3.09
C HIS A 20 40.29 -2.00 3.82
N LEU A 21 40.28 -1.83 5.14
CA LEU A 21 39.06 -1.79 5.94
C LEU A 21 38.15 -0.67 5.41
N MET A 22 36.84 -0.90 5.33
CA MET A 22 35.90 0.07 4.74
C MET A 22 36.00 1.48 5.35
N LYS A 23 36.37 1.59 6.63
CA LYS A 23 36.52 2.86 7.34
C LYS A 23 37.75 3.66 6.89
N GLU A 24 38.78 2.97 6.40
CA GLU A 24 40.07 3.54 6.00
C GLU A 24 40.18 3.72 4.49
N CYS A 25 39.27 3.13 3.71
CA CYS A 25 39.27 3.25 2.26
C CYS A 25 39.12 4.73 1.82
N PRO A 26 40.12 5.31 1.12
CA PRO A 26 40.08 6.71 0.68
C PRO A 26 38.89 7.00 -0.23
N SER A 27 38.55 6.06 -1.11
CA SER A 27 37.42 6.16 -2.03
C SER A 27 36.08 6.18 -1.31
N TYR A 28 35.94 5.45 -0.20
CA TYR A 28 34.73 5.45 0.61
C TYR A 28 34.58 6.76 1.40
N ASN A 29 35.67 7.27 1.98
CA ASN A 29 35.66 8.53 2.74
C ASN A 29 35.40 9.75 1.84
N ARG A 30 35.93 9.79 0.62
CA ARG A 30 35.64 10.88 -0.35
C ARG A 30 34.14 10.99 -0.69
N GLY A 31 33.44 9.86 -0.82
CA GLY A 31 32.00 9.85 -1.05
C GLY A 31 31.21 10.41 0.13
N ARG A 32 31.60 10.06 1.35
CA ARG A 32 30.95 10.55 2.58
C ARG A 32 31.15 12.05 2.79
N GLN A 33 32.34 12.57 2.52
CA GLN A 33 32.62 14.01 2.65
C GLN A 33 31.86 14.86 1.60
N ARG A 34 31.71 14.37 0.37
CA ARG A 34 30.90 15.05 -0.66
C ARG A 34 29.43 15.18 -0.26
N ASN A 35 28.84 14.13 0.32
CA ASN A 35 27.45 14.20 0.79
C ASN A 35 27.30 15.17 1.98
N LYS A 36 28.23 15.14 2.95
CA LYS A 36 28.18 16.07 4.09
C LYS A 36 28.25 17.53 3.65
N LYS A 37 29.09 17.87 2.67
CA LYS A 37 29.17 19.24 2.13
C LYS A 37 27.89 19.67 1.40
N ARG A 38 27.22 18.73 0.71
CA ARG A 38 25.95 18.99 0.01
C ARG A 38 24.80 19.22 0.98
N ASP A 39 24.75 18.46 2.07
CA ASP A 39 23.74 18.63 3.12
C ASP A 39 23.95 19.97 3.87
N SER A 40 25.20 20.38 4.12
CA SER A 40 25.49 21.69 4.71
C SER A 40 25.13 22.87 3.80
N GLN A 41 25.32 22.76 2.49
CA GLN A 41 24.96 23.83 1.54
C GLN A 41 23.44 23.98 1.35
N ASN A 42 22.66 22.91 1.53
CA ASN A 42 21.20 23.00 1.48
C ASN A 42 20.57 23.60 2.75
N THR A 43 21.34 23.76 3.83
CA THR A 43 20.83 24.30 5.10
C THR A 43 20.99 25.82 5.17
N SER A 44 21.75 26.46 4.27
CA SER A 44 22.07 27.90 4.33
C SER A 44 21.28 28.80 3.37
N VAL A 45 20.28 28.29 2.65
CA VAL A 45 19.55 29.07 1.62
C VAL A 45 18.18 29.58 2.09
N ASN A 46 17.76 29.32 3.34
CA ASN A 46 16.41 29.67 3.82
C ASN A 46 16.33 30.77 4.88
N SER A 47 17.34 31.63 5.00
CA SER A 47 17.33 32.71 5.99
C SER A 47 18.02 33.96 5.46
N SER A 48 17.36 34.69 4.55
CA SER A 48 17.63 36.10 4.23
C SER A 48 16.51 36.64 3.34
N GLY A 49 15.65 37.51 3.89
CA GLY A 49 14.58 38.16 3.12
C GLY A 49 13.56 38.92 3.98
N ALA A 50 14.04 39.85 4.81
CA ALA A 50 13.22 40.86 5.49
C ALA A 50 13.83 42.24 5.18
N VAL A 51 13.09 43.06 4.43
CA VAL A 51 13.18 44.53 4.21
C VAL A 51 12.12 44.86 3.13
N ASP A 52 11.37 45.96 3.09
CA ASP A 52 11.20 47.10 3.98
C ASP A 52 9.85 47.76 3.62
N ALA A 53 9.27 48.48 4.57
CA ALA A 53 8.03 49.24 4.40
C ALA A 53 8.32 50.68 3.96
N SER A 54 7.54 51.22 3.00
CA SER A 54 7.03 52.61 2.99
C SER A 54 6.37 52.97 1.64
N SER A 55 5.09 53.36 1.69
CA SER A 55 4.54 54.61 1.10
C SER A 55 3.02 54.48 0.86
N GLN A 56 2.24 55.26 1.63
CA GLN A 56 0.82 55.57 1.38
C GLN A 56 0.66 56.56 0.19
N PRO A 57 -0.56 56.79 -0.35
CA PRO A 57 -1.49 57.80 0.22
C PRO A 57 -2.99 57.40 0.28
N SER A 58 -3.64 57.82 1.39
CA SER A 58 -4.93 58.52 1.53
C SER A 58 -6.28 57.96 0.99
N ALA A 59 -7.15 57.53 1.93
CA ALA A 59 -8.57 57.90 2.24
C ALA A 59 -9.65 58.06 1.12
N PRO A 60 -11.00 57.94 1.39
CA PRO A 60 -11.67 58.07 2.69
C PRO A 60 -12.78 57.04 3.09
N THR A 61 -12.91 56.93 4.42
CA THR A 61 -14.03 56.63 5.34
C THR A 61 -15.42 56.17 4.89
N SER A 62 -15.92 55.14 5.59
CA SER A 62 -17.33 54.98 6.05
C SER A 62 -17.39 53.79 7.03
N SER A 63 -17.03 53.97 8.31
CA SER A 63 -17.96 54.01 9.46
C SER A 63 -19.14 53.03 9.39
N ASN A 64 -19.09 51.96 10.19
CA ASN A 64 -20.13 51.61 11.18
C ASN A 64 -19.69 50.38 11.98
N ASP A 65 -19.26 50.65 13.21
CA ASP A 65 -19.20 49.72 14.35
C ASP A 65 -20.40 50.10 15.24
N PRO A 66 -21.07 49.15 15.90
CA PRO A 66 -20.86 49.12 17.34
C PRO A 66 -20.89 47.71 17.95
N GLY A 67 -19.83 47.39 18.70
CA GLY A 67 -19.90 47.45 20.17
C GLY A 67 -20.11 46.14 20.93
N LEU A 68 -19.19 45.93 21.90
CA LEU A 68 -19.42 45.49 23.30
C LEU A 68 -20.25 44.19 23.50
N GLN A 69 -19.78 43.16 24.21
CA GLN A 69 -19.35 43.20 25.60
C GLN A 69 -18.48 42.00 26.00
N VAL A 70 -17.51 42.31 26.86
CA VAL A 70 -16.80 41.41 27.76
C VAL A 70 -17.70 41.12 28.96
N ILE A 71 -17.90 39.85 29.32
CA ILE A 71 -18.33 39.45 30.66
C ILE A 71 -17.39 38.33 31.12
N GLY A 72 -16.56 38.66 32.10
CA GLY A 72 -15.95 37.68 32.98
C GLY A 72 -16.92 37.29 34.10
N SER A 73 -16.81 36.07 34.60
CA SER A 73 -17.24 35.72 35.95
C SER A 73 -16.48 34.48 36.39
N GLU A 74 -15.46 34.73 37.20
CA GLU A 74 -14.96 33.80 38.20
C GLU A 74 -16.06 33.61 39.26
N ASN A 75 -16.32 32.38 39.68
CA ASN A 75 -16.77 32.13 41.05
C ASN A 75 -16.46 30.68 41.45
N ALA A 76 -15.87 30.59 42.62
CA ALA A 76 -15.37 29.38 43.25
C ALA A 76 -16.45 28.65 44.06
N SER A 77 -16.12 27.38 44.36
CA SER A 77 -16.37 26.69 45.64
C SER A 77 -17.67 25.86 45.80
N PRO A 78 -17.78 25.02 46.85
CA PRO A 78 -17.78 23.56 46.68
C PRO A 78 -18.97 22.89 47.37
N PHE A 79 -19.54 21.83 46.81
CA PHE A 79 -20.53 21.04 47.56
C PHE A 79 -20.26 19.55 47.41
N ASP A 80 -19.70 19.00 48.50
CA ASP A 80 -19.96 17.65 48.97
C ASP A 80 -21.46 17.36 48.91
N THR A 81 -21.85 16.22 48.34
CA THR A 81 -23.16 15.62 48.61
C THR A 81 -23.02 14.09 48.63
N PRO A 82 -23.65 13.40 49.60
CA PRO A 82 -23.32 12.03 49.98
C PRO A 82 -23.97 11.00 49.06
N GLY A 83 -23.31 9.85 48.93
CA GLY A 83 -23.79 8.71 48.16
C GLY A 83 -25.06 8.06 48.73
N PRO A 84 -25.89 7.43 47.88
CA PRO A 84 -27.02 6.64 48.32
C PRO A 84 -26.62 5.20 48.69
N PRO A 85 -27.41 4.53 49.55
CA PRO A 85 -27.01 3.33 50.28
C PRO A 85 -27.11 2.04 49.46
N LEU A 86 -26.22 1.10 49.79
CA LEU A 86 -26.30 -0.32 49.46
C LEU A 86 -27.55 -0.95 50.07
N PRO A 87 -28.26 -1.81 49.32
CA PRO A 87 -29.08 -2.87 49.91
C PRO A 87 -28.26 -4.16 49.97
N GLN A 88 -27.96 -4.61 51.18
CA GLN A 88 -27.82 -6.04 51.47
C GLN A 88 -29.22 -6.63 51.56
N GLU A 89 -29.48 -7.76 50.91
CA GLU A 89 -29.99 -8.96 51.59
C GLU A 89 -30.01 -10.22 50.69
N SER A 90 -29.40 -11.27 51.25
CA SER A 90 -29.75 -12.70 51.19
C SER A 90 -29.99 -13.45 49.87
N SER A 91 -29.01 -14.30 49.57
CA SER A 91 -29.07 -15.75 49.30
C SER A 91 -30.38 -16.44 48.89
N SER A 92 -30.22 -17.25 47.82
CA SER A 92 -30.86 -18.55 47.50
C SER A 92 -31.95 -18.52 46.43
N GLN A 93 -31.60 -18.85 45.18
CA GLN A 93 -32.17 -19.99 44.44
C GLN A 93 -31.51 -20.19 43.08
N ALA A 94 -31.36 -21.47 42.73
CA ALA A 94 -30.73 -21.97 41.53
C ALA A 94 -31.66 -21.93 40.30
N VAL A 95 -31.09 -22.41 39.19
CA VAL A 95 -31.67 -22.92 37.94
C VAL A 95 -32.08 -21.94 36.82
N ALA A 96 -31.26 -21.96 35.76
CA ALA A 96 -31.60 -21.96 34.34
C ALA A 96 -32.59 -20.89 33.80
N ALA A 97 -32.04 -19.85 33.17
CA ALA A 97 -32.68 -19.21 32.01
C ALA A 97 -31.60 -18.54 31.14
N ALA A 98 -31.46 -19.04 29.92
CA ALA A 98 -30.62 -18.49 28.87
C ALA A 98 -31.38 -17.43 28.07
N ASN A 99 -30.65 -16.43 27.57
CA ASN A 99 -30.97 -15.60 26.41
C ASN A 99 -32.31 -14.85 26.38
N GLU A 100 -32.33 -13.65 26.98
CA GLU A 100 -33.17 -12.54 26.53
C GLU A 100 -32.32 -11.26 26.49
N PHE A 101 -31.60 -11.05 25.39
CA PHE A 101 -31.02 -9.74 25.06
C PHE A 101 -31.04 -9.54 23.54
N SER A 102 -32.25 -9.44 23.01
CA SER A 102 -32.53 -9.01 21.65
C SER A 102 -33.74 -8.10 21.74
N ASP A 103 -33.52 -6.78 21.73
CA ASP A 103 -34.49 -5.78 21.23
C ASP A 103 -33.86 -4.38 21.31
N ILE A 104 -32.90 -4.14 20.42
CA ILE A 104 -32.61 -2.78 19.96
C ILE A 104 -33.44 -2.61 18.68
N PRO A 105 -34.39 -1.66 18.62
CA PRO A 105 -35.20 -1.45 17.43
C PRO A 105 -34.29 -0.97 16.29
N ILE A 106 -34.04 -1.87 15.33
CA ILE A 106 -33.39 -1.54 14.07
C ILE A 106 -34.40 -0.73 13.26
N ASP A 107 -34.03 0.51 12.94
CA ASP A 107 -34.79 1.42 12.11
C ASP A 107 -35.13 0.75 10.74
N PRO A 108 -36.42 0.52 10.41
CA PRO A 108 -36.82 -0.17 9.18
C PRO A 108 -36.45 0.59 7.90
N ALA A 109 -36.02 1.86 8.00
CA ALA A 109 -35.62 2.67 6.86
C ALA A 109 -34.25 2.28 6.25
N LEU A 110 -33.40 1.52 6.95
CA LEU A 110 -32.08 1.12 6.43
C LEU A 110 -32.05 -0.24 5.71
N SER A 111 -33.16 -0.98 5.72
CA SER A 111 -33.30 -2.26 4.99
C SER A 111 -33.71 -2.09 3.52
N ALA A 112 -34.03 -0.87 3.09
CA ALA A 112 -34.34 -0.55 1.69
C ALA A 112 -33.08 -0.14 0.91
N LEU A 113 -32.02 -0.95 0.96
CA LEU A 113 -30.98 -0.88 -0.07
C LEU A 113 -31.54 -1.56 -1.33
N PRO A 114 -31.53 -0.90 -2.50
CA PRO A 114 -32.03 -1.50 -3.73
C PRO A 114 -31.23 -2.78 -4.00
N GLN A 115 -31.95 -3.90 -4.10
CA GLN A 115 -31.35 -5.17 -4.51
C GLN A 115 -30.59 -4.95 -5.83
N PRO A 116 -29.40 -5.55 -6.00
CA PRO A 116 -28.72 -5.51 -7.28
C PRO A 116 -29.68 -6.13 -8.31
N LEU A 117 -30.06 -5.36 -9.31
CA LEU A 117 -30.79 -5.84 -10.47
C LEU A 117 -30.02 -7.05 -11.02
N PHE A 118 -30.57 -8.25 -10.78
CA PHE A 118 -30.14 -9.47 -11.43
C PHE A 118 -30.32 -9.23 -12.93
N LEU A 119 -29.22 -8.96 -13.63
CA LEU A 119 -29.23 -9.03 -15.09
C LEU A 119 -29.61 -10.46 -15.48
N PRO A 120 -30.65 -10.65 -16.32
CA PRO A 120 -30.96 -11.97 -16.84
C PRO A 120 -29.75 -12.50 -17.62
N SER A 121 -29.37 -13.74 -17.32
CA SER A 121 -28.37 -14.49 -18.06
C SER A 121 -28.62 -14.39 -19.57
N PRO A 122 -27.60 -14.06 -20.39
CA PRO A 122 -27.77 -14.03 -21.84
C PRO A 122 -28.02 -15.45 -22.33
N GLN A 123 -29.25 -15.71 -22.78
CA GLN A 123 -29.57 -16.88 -23.58
C GLN A 123 -28.67 -16.90 -24.81
N SER A 124 -27.95 -18.00 -24.96
CA SER A 124 -27.08 -18.28 -26.09
C SER A 124 -27.89 -18.43 -27.38
N SER A 125 -28.05 -17.35 -28.14
CA SER A 125 -28.48 -17.43 -29.54
C SER A 125 -27.28 -17.77 -30.43
N PRO A 126 -27.38 -18.75 -31.35
CA PRO A 126 -26.33 -19.04 -32.33
C PRO A 126 -26.32 -17.95 -33.40
N PHE A 127 -25.42 -16.97 -33.26
CA PHE A 127 -25.20 -15.96 -34.28
C PHE A 127 -24.41 -16.56 -35.45
N GLN A 128 -25.09 -16.81 -36.57
CA GLN A 128 -24.47 -17.12 -37.85
C GLN A 128 -23.64 -15.91 -38.30
N THR A 129 -22.34 -16.11 -38.52
CA THR A 129 -21.46 -15.09 -39.11
C THR A 129 -21.57 -15.14 -40.63
N PRO A 130 -21.79 -14.01 -41.32
CA PRO A 130 -21.67 -13.97 -42.77
C PRO A 130 -20.19 -14.09 -43.16
N ARG A 131 -19.89 -15.14 -43.92
CA ARG A 131 -18.61 -15.46 -44.55
C ARG A 131 -18.20 -14.34 -45.51
N ARG A 132 -17.42 -13.37 -45.01
CA ARG A 132 -16.84 -12.31 -45.84
C ARG A 132 -15.68 -12.87 -46.67
N GLN A 133 -15.93 -13.12 -47.95
CA GLN A 133 -14.89 -13.39 -48.94
C GLN A 133 -13.94 -12.19 -49.01
N ARG A 134 -12.66 -12.42 -48.66
CA ARG A 134 -11.56 -11.49 -48.94
C ARG A 134 -10.99 -11.86 -50.29
N SER A 135 -11.29 -11.03 -51.29
CA SER A 135 -10.54 -10.94 -52.53
C SER A 135 -9.12 -10.45 -52.22
N ALA A 136 -8.15 -11.14 -52.81
CA ALA A 136 -6.75 -10.78 -52.79
C ALA A 136 -6.53 -9.51 -53.62
N SER A 137 -5.81 -8.54 -53.04
CA SER A 137 -5.21 -7.43 -53.78
C SER A 137 -3.75 -7.38 -53.40
N VAL A 138 -2.92 -7.77 -54.36
CA VAL A 138 -1.46 -7.70 -54.37
C VAL A 138 -1.10 -6.24 -54.64
N GLY A 139 -0.50 -5.57 -53.67
CA GLY A 139 0.00 -4.20 -53.80
C GLY A 139 1.48 -4.16 -53.43
N SER A 140 2.31 -4.50 -54.41
CA SER A 140 3.77 -4.36 -54.39
C SER A 140 4.14 -2.88 -54.39
N MET A 141 4.92 -2.44 -53.40
CA MET A 141 5.70 -1.20 -53.50
C MET A 141 7.13 -1.48 -53.04
N ASN A 142 7.98 -1.76 -54.02
CA ASN A 142 9.41 -1.53 -53.96
C ASN A 142 9.66 -0.03 -54.19
N LEU A 143 10.51 0.58 -53.37
CA LEU A 143 11.25 1.78 -53.75
C LEU A 143 12.65 1.71 -53.12
N LEU A 144 13.62 1.36 -53.97
CA LEU A 144 14.93 2.02 -54.23
C LEU A 144 15.45 3.00 -53.15
N ASP A 145 16.74 3.21 -52.89
CA ASP A 145 18.05 2.76 -53.38
C ASP A 145 19.07 3.71 -52.69
N ARG A 146 20.38 3.40 -52.72
CA ARG A 146 21.55 4.28 -52.46
C ARG A 146 21.90 4.63 -51.00
N HIS A 147 23.17 4.68 -50.54
CA HIS A 147 24.48 4.71 -51.22
C HIS A 147 25.64 4.28 -50.29
N ASP A 148 26.78 4.05 -50.94
CA ASP A 148 28.12 3.53 -50.60
C ASP A 148 28.96 4.10 -49.41
N SER A 149 29.74 3.18 -48.79
CA SER A 149 31.21 3.15 -48.46
C SER A 149 31.92 4.32 -47.68
N PRO A 150 33.14 4.16 -47.09
CA PRO A 150 34.11 3.05 -47.19
C PRO A 150 34.77 2.55 -45.87
N SER A 151 35.48 1.45 -46.06
CA SER A 151 36.40 0.70 -45.21
C SER A 151 37.75 1.39 -44.91
N HIS A 152 38.25 1.23 -43.69
CA HIS A 152 39.70 1.23 -43.40
C HIS A 152 40.06 0.10 -42.43
N SER A 153 40.93 -0.77 -42.93
CA SER A 153 41.64 -1.82 -42.20
C SER A 153 43.03 -1.28 -41.82
N SER A 154 43.54 -1.61 -40.64
CA SER A 154 44.93 -2.05 -40.43
C SER A 154 45.17 -2.50 -38.99
N ALA A 155 45.85 -3.64 -38.88
CA ALA A 155 46.14 -4.43 -37.70
C ALA A 155 47.26 -3.84 -36.83
N SER A 156 47.38 -4.32 -35.59
CA SER A 156 48.64 -4.88 -35.02
C SER A 156 48.45 -5.34 -33.56
N SER A 157 48.46 -6.66 -33.39
CA SER A 157 49.00 -7.53 -32.33
C SER A 157 49.36 -6.95 -30.94
N SER A 158 48.91 -7.62 -29.86
CA SER A 158 49.75 -8.57 -29.09
C SER A 158 49.27 -8.85 -27.64
N VAL A 159 49.45 -10.11 -27.24
CA VAL A 159 49.62 -10.72 -25.90
C VAL A 159 48.41 -10.89 -24.93
N THR A 160 48.31 -12.14 -24.49
CA THR A 160 47.46 -12.87 -23.53
C THR A 160 47.34 -12.23 -22.12
N PRO A 161 46.27 -12.47 -21.32
CA PRO A 161 46.03 -13.78 -20.69
C PRO A 161 44.57 -14.27 -20.73
N SER A 162 44.42 -15.58 -20.60
CA SER A 162 43.20 -16.37 -20.53
C SER A 162 42.21 -15.83 -19.47
N SER A 163 41.37 -14.88 -19.87
CA SER A 163 40.23 -14.45 -19.08
C SER A 163 39.08 -15.41 -19.37
N VAL A 164 38.61 -16.11 -18.33
CA VAL A 164 37.33 -16.84 -18.31
C VAL A 164 36.24 -15.97 -18.94
N SER A 165 35.95 -16.23 -20.22
CA SER A 165 34.95 -15.51 -21.01
C SER A 165 33.58 -15.94 -20.52
N SER A 166 33.13 -15.34 -19.43
CA SER A 166 31.70 -15.30 -19.14
C SER A 166 31.06 -14.49 -20.27
N THR A 167 30.54 -15.19 -21.28
CA THR A 167 29.74 -14.55 -22.32
C THR A 167 28.67 -13.74 -21.62
N PRO A 168 28.52 -12.43 -21.93
CA PRO A 168 27.53 -11.60 -21.26
C PRO A 168 26.18 -12.27 -21.48
N SER A 169 25.59 -12.77 -20.39
CA SER A 169 24.28 -13.43 -20.41
C SER A 169 23.32 -12.53 -21.18
N ARG A 170 22.96 -12.96 -22.40
CA ARG A 170 22.05 -12.24 -23.28
C ARG A 170 20.74 -12.14 -22.52
N ARG A 171 20.44 -10.96 -21.97
CA ARG A 171 19.19 -10.73 -21.24
C ARG A 171 18.04 -11.10 -22.16
N GLU A 172 17.39 -12.22 -21.87
CA GLU A 172 16.22 -12.64 -22.61
C GLU A 172 15.16 -11.54 -22.49
N ARG A 173 14.74 -10.98 -23.62
CA ARG A 173 13.66 -9.99 -23.66
C ARG A 173 12.35 -10.75 -23.67
N ALA A 174 11.45 -10.41 -22.75
CA ALA A 174 10.09 -10.92 -22.77
C ALA A 174 9.46 -10.63 -24.13
N SER A 175 8.95 -11.66 -24.80
CA SER A 175 8.30 -11.56 -26.11
C SER A 175 6.89 -12.11 -26.03
N LYS A 176 6.03 -11.76 -27.00
CA LYS A 176 4.66 -12.29 -27.07
C LYS A 176 4.61 -13.83 -27.11
N LYS A 177 5.61 -14.47 -27.71
CA LYS A 177 5.72 -15.94 -27.80
C LYS A 177 6.25 -16.58 -26.52
N LYS A 178 7.05 -15.85 -25.73
CA LYS A 178 7.66 -16.32 -24.48
C LYS A 178 7.56 -15.23 -23.41
N PRO A 179 6.40 -15.12 -22.73
CA PRO A 179 6.21 -14.16 -21.65
C PRO A 179 6.93 -14.66 -20.38
N ILE A 180 8.23 -14.37 -20.27
CA ILE A 180 9.12 -14.83 -19.17
C ILE A 180 8.52 -14.55 -17.78
N PHE A 181 7.81 -13.42 -17.65
CA PHE A 181 7.20 -12.98 -16.39
C PHE A 181 5.68 -13.09 -16.38
N GLY A 182 5.10 -13.84 -17.32
CA GLY A 182 3.64 -13.98 -17.48
C GLY A 182 2.96 -12.73 -18.03
N HIS A 183 1.64 -12.69 -17.89
CA HIS A 183 0.78 -11.62 -18.37
C HIS A 183 0.33 -10.68 -17.24
N VAL A 184 0.05 -9.43 -17.57
CA VAL A 184 -0.64 -8.49 -16.69
C VAL A 184 -2.11 -8.88 -16.70
N THR A 185 -2.64 -9.22 -15.53
CA THR A 185 -4.05 -9.57 -15.35
C THR A 185 -4.89 -8.30 -15.21
N GLY A 186 -6.17 -8.37 -15.60
CA GLY A 186 -7.11 -7.27 -15.40
C GLY A 186 -6.99 -6.11 -16.39
N VAL A 187 -6.26 -6.27 -17.50
CA VAL A 187 -6.18 -5.26 -18.55
C VAL A 187 -7.28 -5.53 -19.58
N TYR A 188 -8.12 -4.54 -19.84
CA TYR A 188 -9.25 -4.64 -20.76
C TYR A 188 -9.25 -3.47 -21.75
N ARG A 189 -9.80 -3.72 -22.94
CA ARG A 189 -10.16 -2.72 -23.96
C ARG A 189 -11.68 -2.81 -24.16
N GLY A 190 -12.42 -1.92 -23.51
CA GLY A 190 -13.87 -2.07 -23.37
C GLY A 190 -14.18 -3.35 -22.59
N THR A 191 -15.03 -4.22 -23.14
CA THR A 191 -15.34 -5.54 -22.55
C THR A 191 -14.33 -6.63 -22.91
N ARG A 192 -13.39 -6.37 -23.84
CA ARG A 192 -12.45 -7.38 -24.32
C ARG A 192 -11.19 -7.41 -23.48
N HIS A 193 -10.79 -8.59 -23.03
CA HIS A 193 -9.52 -8.78 -22.33
C HIS A 193 -8.34 -8.48 -23.26
N LEU A 194 -7.38 -7.68 -22.77
CA LEU A 194 -6.18 -7.30 -23.50
C LEU A 194 -4.96 -7.99 -22.90
N SER A 195 -4.32 -8.87 -23.67
CA SER A 195 -3.12 -9.57 -23.23
C SER A 195 -1.90 -8.66 -23.30
N CYS A 196 -1.41 -8.23 -22.14
CA CYS A 196 -0.16 -7.47 -21.99
C CYS A 196 0.87 -8.35 -21.28
N PHE A 197 2.06 -8.54 -21.86
CA PHE A 197 3.12 -9.31 -21.21
C PHE A 197 3.88 -8.44 -20.19
N ARG A 198 4.31 -9.04 -19.08
CA ARG A 198 5.12 -8.36 -18.07
C ARG A 198 6.57 -8.24 -18.54
N THR A 199 7.16 -7.05 -18.43
CA THR A 199 8.58 -6.84 -18.73
C THR A 199 9.49 -7.07 -17.53
N ARG A 200 8.91 -7.20 -16.33
CA ARG A 200 9.61 -7.42 -15.06
C ARG A 200 8.88 -8.48 -14.24
N GLN A 201 9.64 -9.26 -13.47
CA GLN A 201 9.08 -10.23 -12.54
C GLN A 201 8.11 -9.54 -11.57
N ALA A 202 6.98 -10.20 -11.31
CA ALA A 202 6.07 -9.77 -10.27
C ALA A 202 6.82 -9.71 -8.93
N ILE A 203 6.67 -8.62 -8.19
CA ILE A 203 7.17 -8.59 -6.82
C ILE A 203 6.27 -9.52 -6.02
N ASN A 204 6.86 -10.58 -5.45
CA ASN A 204 6.12 -11.50 -4.61
C ASN A 204 5.54 -10.71 -3.42
N PRO A 205 4.21 -10.74 -3.20
CA PRO A 205 3.58 -9.93 -2.17
C PRO A 205 4.13 -10.23 -0.78
N GLY A 206 4.43 -11.50 -0.47
CA GLY A 206 5.04 -11.92 0.80
C GLY A 206 6.50 -11.48 1.01
N LYS A 207 7.18 -10.94 -0.01
CA LYS A 207 8.56 -10.43 0.09
C LYS A 207 8.65 -8.90 0.13
N ILE A 208 7.52 -8.20 0.18
CA ILE A 208 7.51 -6.74 0.32
C ILE A 208 8.00 -6.41 1.73
N ARG A 209 9.30 -6.13 1.86
CA ARG A 209 9.90 -5.66 3.12
C ARG A 209 9.13 -4.41 3.57
N THR A 210 8.54 -4.49 4.75
CA THR A 210 7.62 -3.51 5.37
C THR A 210 8.26 -2.14 5.69
N LEU A 211 9.57 -1.98 5.50
CA LEU A 211 10.26 -0.75 5.82
C LEU A 211 10.00 0.32 4.72
N ASN A 212 9.31 1.39 5.09
CA ASN A 212 9.05 2.60 4.29
C ASN A 212 8.10 2.44 3.09
N VAL A 213 7.01 1.68 3.25
CA VAL A 213 5.94 1.56 2.25
C VAL A 213 5.40 2.94 1.79
N PRO A 214 5.14 3.92 2.68
CA PRO A 214 4.60 5.21 2.26
C PRO A 214 5.54 5.95 1.31
N LYS A 215 6.82 6.11 1.67
CA LYS A 215 7.79 6.82 0.82
C LYS A 215 7.93 6.20 -0.57
N ARG A 216 8.08 4.87 -0.64
CA ARG A 216 8.18 4.17 -1.92
C ARG A 216 6.92 4.31 -2.76
N PHE A 217 5.74 4.28 -2.13
CA PHE A 217 4.47 4.52 -2.80
C PHE A 217 4.45 5.93 -3.42
N TYR A 218 4.75 6.97 -2.63
CA TYR A 218 4.75 8.35 -3.13
C TYR A 218 5.78 8.58 -4.25
N ASP A 219 7.02 8.13 -4.06
CA ASP A 219 8.08 8.25 -5.08
C ASP A 219 7.67 7.56 -6.39
N ARG A 220 7.03 6.38 -6.29
CA ARG A 220 6.61 5.62 -7.47
C ARG A 220 5.39 6.22 -8.15
N THR A 221 4.40 6.66 -7.37
CA THR A 221 3.21 7.34 -7.88
C THR A 221 3.60 8.65 -8.57
N ARG A 222 4.53 9.43 -8.00
CA ARG A 222 5.07 10.63 -8.63
C ARG A 222 5.73 10.34 -9.97
N SER A 223 6.61 9.32 -10.01
CA SER A 223 7.25 8.90 -11.27
C SER A 223 6.25 8.42 -12.31
N LEU A 224 5.16 7.77 -11.88
CA LEU A 224 4.09 7.31 -12.77
C LEU A 224 3.29 8.51 -13.31
N MET A 225 2.93 9.47 -12.45
CA MET A 225 2.20 10.68 -12.86
C MET A 225 2.95 11.48 -13.91
N THR A 226 4.28 11.62 -13.80
CA THR A 226 5.09 12.26 -14.84
C THR A 226 4.92 11.55 -16.20
N LYS A 227 5.01 10.21 -16.22
CA LYS A 227 4.86 9.44 -17.46
C LYS A 227 3.44 9.48 -18.03
N LEU A 228 2.44 9.47 -17.15
CA LEU A 228 1.04 9.58 -17.55
C LEU A 228 0.74 10.97 -18.12
N LYS A 229 1.38 12.02 -17.57
CA LYS A 229 1.34 13.37 -18.15
C LYS A 229 1.95 13.38 -19.54
N ASP A 230 3.17 12.87 -19.69
CA ASP A 230 3.84 12.85 -21.00
C ASP A 230 3.00 12.07 -22.03
N LEU A 231 2.50 10.90 -21.66
CA LEU A 231 1.62 10.08 -22.50
C LEU A 231 0.33 10.84 -22.90
N ALA A 232 -0.33 11.50 -21.96
CA ALA A 232 -1.56 12.24 -22.23
C ALA A 232 -1.31 13.43 -23.16
N THR A 233 -0.19 14.14 -22.98
CA THR A 233 0.22 15.25 -23.86
C THR A 233 0.56 14.77 -25.26
N GLU A 234 1.35 13.68 -25.40
CA GLU A 234 1.76 13.15 -26.69
C GLU A 234 0.60 12.58 -27.51
N THR A 235 -0.37 11.94 -26.85
CA THR A 235 -1.47 11.24 -27.53
C THR A 235 -2.77 12.04 -27.56
N GLY A 236 -2.89 13.10 -26.77
CA GLY A 236 -4.12 13.87 -26.60
C GLY A 236 -5.28 13.03 -26.04
N CYS A 237 -5.00 11.94 -25.33
CA CYS A 237 -6.04 11.05 -24.78
C CYS A 237 -6.67 11.60 -23.49
N TRP A 238 -7.92 11.20 -23.23
CA TRP A 238 -8.56 11.39 -21.94
C TRP A 238 -8.03 10.36 -20.95
N LEU A 239 -7.41 10.83 -19.87
CA LEU A 239 -6.80 9.97 -18.87
C LEU A 239 -7.13 10.44 -17.45
N TYR A 240 -7.68 9.52 -16.66
CA TYR A 240 -7.88 9.67 -15.23
C TYR A 240 -7.15 8.54 -14.52
N PHE A 241 -6.29 8.89 -13.56
CA PHE A 241 -5.53 7.96 -12.75
C PHE A 241 -5.72 8.30 -11.28
N ASN A 242 -6.00 7.31 -10.45
CA ASN A 242 -6.06 7.46 -9.00
C ASN A 242 -5.33 6.30 -8.31
N ALA A 243 -4.81 6.58 -7.11
CA ALA A 243 -4.15 5.59 -6.28
C ALA A 243 -4.31 5.94 -4.80
N GLN A 244 -4.76 4.95 -4.02
CA GLN A 244 -4.82 5.01 -2.55
C GLN A 244 -3.93 3.93 -1.97
N LEU A 245 -3.11 4.28 -0.97
CA LEU A 245 -2.42 3.31 -0.14
C LEU A 245 -3.39 2.86 0.97
N PRO A 246 -3.76 1.55 1.07
CA PRO A 246 -4.78 1.10 2.02
C PRO A 246 -4.48 1.37 3.50
N THR A 247 -3.19 1.49 3.85
CA THR A 247 -2.73 1.78 5.21
C THR A 247 -2.53 3.28 5.47
N SER A 248 -2.70 4.13 4.46
CA SER A 248 -2.52 5.57 4.58
C SER A 248 -3.80 6.23 5.05
N GLN A 249 -3.69 7.17 5.98
CA GLN A 249 -4.77 8.07 6.39
C GLN A 249 -4.94 9.25 5.41
N HIS A 250 -3.97 9.46 4.51
CA HIS A 250 -4.04 10.55 3.54
C HIS A 250 -5.09 10.28 2.45
N PRO A 251 -5.68 11.33 1.87
CA PRO A 251 -6.57 11.19 0.72
C PRO A 251 -5.83 10.59 -0.49
N PHE A 252 -6.62 10.05 -1.44
CA PHE A 252 -6.05 9.42 -2.63
C PHE A 252 -5.41 10.44 -3.54
N ILE A 253 -4.31 10.02 -4.14
CA ILE A 253 -3.59 10.84 -5.11
C ILE A 253 -4.23 10.58 -6.46
N HIS A 254 -4.53 11.63 -7.21
CA HIS A 254 -5.10 11.51 -8.54
C HIS A 254 -4.41 12.43 -9.54
N TYR A 255 -4.50 12.05 -10.81
CA TYR A 255 -4.06 12.83 -11.95
C TYR A 255 -5.15 12.77 -13.01
N THR A 256 -5.46 13.93 -13.57
CA THR A 256 -6.42 14.08 -14.67
C THR A 256 -5.71 14.80 -15.81
N SER A 257 -5.72 14.22 -17.00
CA SER A 257 -5.16 14.83 -18.21
C SER A 257 -5.81 16.18 -18.50
N GLU A 258 -5.06 17.10 -19.09
CA GLU A 258 -5.53 18.46 -19.44
C GLU A 258 -6.81 18.43 -20.28
N ARG A 259 -6.85 17.60 -21.33
CA ARG A 259 -8.02 17.44 -22.19
C ARG A 259 -9.27 16.98 -21.45
N LEU A 260 -9.10 16.02 -20.53
CA LEU A 260 -10.21 15.54 -19.70
C LEU A 260 -10.67 16.58 -18.68
N ARG A 261 -9.77 17.48 -18.23
CA ARG A 261 -10.16 18.59 -17.36
C ARG A 261 -10.95 19.66 -18.11
N SER A 262 -10.58 19.96 -19.35
CA SER A 262 -11.29 20.96 -20.16
C SER A 262 -12.65 20.48 -20.63
N GLU A 263 -12.76 19.20 -21.00
CA GLU A 263 -13.99 18.62 -21.58
C GLU A 263 -14.89 17.94 -20.54
N GLY A 264 -14.34 17.55 -19.39
CA GLY A 264 -15.04 16.68 -18.43
C GLY A 264 -16.10 17.36 -17.57
N GLY A 265 -15.95 18.65 -17.24
CA GLY A 265 -16.90 19.39 -16.39
C GLY A 265 -17.35 18.60 -15.14
N ASP A 266 -18.66 18.64 -14.86
CA ASP A 266 -19.28 17.99 -13.69
C ASP A 266 -19.14 16.47 -13.68
N LEU A 267 -18.95 15.83 -14.83
CA LEU A 267 -18.74 14.38 -14.91
C LEU A 267 -17.47 13.98 -14.14
N MET A 268 -16.43 14.82 -14.18
CA MET A 268 -15.20 14.55 -13.45
C MET A 268 -15.39 14.60 -11.93
N ASP A 269 -16.25 15.49 -11.45
CA ASP A 269 -16.58 15.55 -10.03
C ASP A 269 -17.34 14.30 -9.59
N SER A 270 -18.26 13.80 -10.43
CA SER A 270 -18.95 12.52 -10.18
C SER A 270 -17.97 11.34 -10.12
N VAL A 271 -17.03 11.25 -11.07
CA VAL A 271 -15.98 10.21 -11.09
C VAL A 271 -15.07 10.31 -9.86
N HIS A 272 -14.71 11.52 -9.45
CA HIS A 272 -13.89 11.76 -8.27
C HIS A 272 -14.62 11.36 -6.98
N GLN A 273 -15.90 11.72 -6.85
CA GLN A 273 -16.75 11.33 -5.72
C GLN A 273 -16.96 9.81 -5.67
N ALA A 274 -17.21 9.16 -6.81
CA ALA A 274 -17.32 7.71 -6.89
C ALA A 274 -16.03 7.01 -6.44
N SER A 275 -14.88 7.52 -6.89
CA SER A 275 -13.56 7.04 -6.47
C SER A 275 -13.36 7.17 -4.94
N LYS A 276 -13.75 8.33 -4.37
CA LYS A 276 -13.70 8.58 -2.93
C LYS A 276 -14.55 7.57 -2.16
N ARG A 277 -15.82 7.40 -2.54
CA ARG A 277 -16.76 6.45 -1.90
C ARG A 277 -16.22 5.02 -1.97
N MET A 278 -15.68 4.61 -3.12
CA MET A 278 -15.06 3.30 -3.30
C MET A 278 -13.90 3.08 -2.31
N TYR A 279 -12.94 4.00 -2.22
CA TYR A 279 -11.81 3.83 -1.30
C TYR A 279 -12.23 3.87 0.17
N SER A 280 -13.17 4.74 0.54
CA SER A 280 -13.72 4.79 1.89
C SER A 280 -14.41 3.48 2.26
N SER A 281 -15.20 2.89 1.35
CA SER A 281 -15.85 1.60 1.55
C SER A 281 -14.82 0.47 1.74
N LEU A 282 -13.79 0.41 0.90
CA LEU A 282 -12.71 -0.58 1.01
C LEU A 282 -11.92 -0.45 2.32
N GLN A 283 -11.65 0.77 2.77
CA GLN A 283 -10.98 1.00 4.05
C GLN A 283 -11.86 0.58 5.23
N ALA A 284 -13.16 0.89 5.19
CA ALA A 284 -14.11 0.49 6.22
C ALA A 284 -14.23 -1.04 6.29
N ALA A 285 -14.39 -1.73 5.15
CA ALA A 285 -14.41 -3.18 5.08
C ALA A 285 -13.16 -3.79 5.72
N ARG A 286 -11.97 -3.31 5.33
CA ARG A 286 -10.71 -3.80 5.92
C ARG A 286 -10.60 -3.58 7.42
N ARG A 287 -11.12 -2.46 7.95
CA ARG A 287 -11.14 -2.22 9.40
C ARG A 287 -12.07 -3.21 10.11
N ARG A 288 -13.23 -3.51 9.53
CA ARG A 288 -14.15 -4.54 10.05
C ARG A 288 -13.50 -5.92 10.05
N ASP A 289 -12.84 -6.30 8.95
CA ASP A 289 -12.13 -7.58 8.87
C ASP A 289 -11.05 -7.67 9.95
N ALA A 290 -10.28 -6.60 10.15
CA ALA A 290 -9.23 -6.56 11.16
C ALA A 290 -9.79 -6.65 12.59
N SER A 291 -10.92 -5.99 12.88
CA SER A 291 -11.59 -6.10 14.18
C SER A 291 -12.19 -7.49 14.41
N GLN A 292 -12.77 -8.10 13.37
CA GLN A 292 -13.33 -9.45 13.46
C GLN A 292 -12.24 -10.48 13.72
N ILE A 293 -11.14 -10.43 12.96
CA ILE A 293 -9.98 -11.30 13.18
C ILE A 293 -9.39 -11.11 14.59
N ALA A 294 -9.38 -9.88 15.11
CA ALA A 294 -8.90 -9.63 16.46
C ALA A 294 -9.81 -10.27 17.52
N ALA A 295 -11.13 -10.17 17.37
CA ALA A 295 -12.10 -10.80 18.26
C ALA A 295 -12.01 -12.34 18.19
N ASP A 296 -11.93 -12.91 16.98
CA ASP A 296 -11.80 -14.36 16.77
C ASP A 296 -10.48 -14.90 17.38
N LEU A 297 -9.41 -14.10 17.37
CA LEU A 297 -8.15 -14.46 18.02
C LEU A 297 -8.22 -14.39 19.54
N GLU A 298 -9.06 -13.52 20.11
CA GLU A 298 -9.29 -13.41 21.54
C GLU A 298 -10.12 -14.60 22.04
N THR A 299 -11.23 -14.92 21.38
CA THR A 299 -12.04 -16.10 21.71
C THR A 299 -11.23 -17.39 21.60
N ALA A 300 -10.44 -17.55 20.54
CA ALA A 300 -9.57 -18.73 20.39
C ALA A 300 -8.49 -18.83 21.48
N ARG A 301 -8.04 -17.70 22.05
CA ARG A 301 -7.11 -17.70 23.18
C ARG A 301 -7.80 -18.12 24.47
N ASP A 302 -9.00 -17.62 24.72
CA ASP A 302 -9.79 -17.97 25.91
C ASP A 302 -10.22 -19.44 25.90
N GLU A 303 -10.57 -19.98 24.74
CA GLU A 303 -10.85 -21.40 24.58
C GLU A 303 -9.60 -22.25 24.86
N LEU A 304 -8.45 -21.80 24.37
CA LEU A 304 -7.17 -22.48 24.60
C LEU A 304 -6.78 -22.45 26.09
N THR A 305 -6.96 -21.33 26.79
CA THR A 305 -6.67 -21.26 28.23
C THR A 305 -7.61 -22.15 29.03
N ARG A 306 -8.92 -22.14 28.75
CA ARG A 306 -9.89 -23.04 29.38
C ARG A 306 -9.59 -24.51 29.12
N ALA A 307 -9.20 -24.87 27.89
CA ALA A 307 -8.81 -26.23 27.55
C ALA A 307 -7.57 -26.69 28.33
N LYS A 308 -6.57 -25.81 28.49
CA LYS A 308 -5.39 -26.09 29.31
C LYS A 308 -5.72 -26.27 30.79
N GLU A 309 -6.55 -25.40 31.35
CA GLU A 309 -6.99 -25.52 32.74
C GLU A 309 -7.77 -26.82 32.97
N ALA A 310 -8.61 -27.22 32.01
CA ALA A 310 -9.34 -28.49 32.06
C ALA A 310 -8.40 -29.71 31.96
N GLU A 311 -7.39 -29.65 31.09
CA GLU A 311 -6.36 -30.69 30.97
C GLU A 311 -5.57 -30.84 32.29
N GLU A 312 -5.11 -29.73 32.88
CA GLU A 312 -4.40 -29.73 34.15
C GLU A 312 -5.29 -30.27 35.30
N ALA A 313 -6.57 -29.91 35.33
CA ALA A 313 -7.51 -30.43 36.31
C ALA A 313 -7.77 -31.94 36.13
N ALA A 314 -7.81 -32.43 34.88
CA ALA A 314 -7.96 -33.85 34.58
C ALA A 314 -6.72 -34.65 34.99
N LEU A 315 -5.51 -34.10 34.76
CA LEU A 315 -4.26 -34.70 35.20
C LEU A 315 -4.18 -34.81 36.72
N LYS A 316 -4.53 -33.74 37.46
CA LYS A 316 -4.58 -33.76 38.92
C LYS A 316 -5.54 -34.82 39.46
N LYS A 317 -6.74 -34.91 38.89
CA LYS A 317 -7.72 -35.96 39.27
C LYS A 317 -7.18 -37.36 38.98
N ALA A 318 -6.52 -37.56 37.83
CA ALA A 318 -5.93 -38.85 37.50
C ALA A 318 -4.81 -39.26 38.48
N GLU A 319 -3.98 -38.29 38.91
CA GLU A 319 -2.96 -38.50 39.94
C GLU A 319 -3.59 -38.83 41.31
N GLU A 320 -4.64 -38.11 41.72
CA GLU A 320 -5.39 -38.41 42.95
C GLU A 320 -5.97 -39.84 42.92
N TYR A 321 -6.61 -40.25 41.82
CA TYR A 321 -7.12 -41.62 41.67
C TYR A 321 -6.01 -42.67 41.73
N ARG A 322 -4.86 -42.40 41.11
CA ARG A 322 -3.70 -43.30 41.16
C ARG A 322 -3.20 -43.48 42.59
N THR A 323 -2.99 -42.39 43.32
CA THR A 323 -2.54 -42.45 44.72
C THR A 323 -3.55 -43.15 45.63
N ALA A 324 -4.85 -42.99 45.39
CA ALA A 324 -5.90 -43.68 46.12
C ALA A 324 -5.89 -45.21 45.86
N LEU A 325 -5.65 -45.64 44.62
CA LEU A 325 -5.53 -47.06 44.27
C LEU A 325 -4.27 -47.69 44.88
N GLU A 326 -3.15 -46.97 44.86
CA GLU A 326 -1.90 -47.38 45.53
C GLU A 326 -2.12 -47.54 47.06
N ALA A 327 -2.83 -46.60 47.70
CA ALA A 327 -3.16 -46.68 49.13
C ALA A 327 -4.10 -47.86 49.48
N ALA A 328 -4.96 -48.28 48.54
CA ALA A 328 -5.82 -49.45 48.71
C ALA A 328 -5.08 -50.80 48.52
N GLY A 329 -3.78 -50.78 48.21
CA GLY A 329 -2.98 -51.99 47.97
C GLY A 329 -3.26 -52.67 46.63
N ILE A 330 -3.96 -52.00 45.71
CA ILE A 330 -4.21 -52.48 44.35
C ILE A 330 -3.05 -52.00 43.48
N ASN A 331 -2.04 -52.86 43.31
CA ASN A 331 -0.89 -52.55 42.47
C ASN A 331 -1.29 -52.68 40.99
N ILE A 332 -1.45 -51.55 40.31
CA ILE A 332 -1.75 -51.52 38.87
C ILE A 332 -0.42 -51.75 38.14
N VAL A 333 -0.21 -52.99 37.68
CA VAL A 333 0.90 -53.36 36.77
C VAL A 333 0.54 -52.96 35.36
#